data_AF-A0A644YA48-F1
#
_entry.id   AF-A0A644YA48-F1
#
_cell.length_a   1.000
_cell.length_b   1.000
_cell.length_c   1.000
_cell.angle_alpha   90.00
_cell.angle_beta   90.00
_cell.angle_gamma   90.00
#
_symmetry.space_group_name_H-M   'P 1'
#
loop_
_entity.id
_entity.type
_entity.pdbx_description
1 polymer ?
#
loop_
_entity_poly.entity_id
_entity_poly.type
_entity_poly.pdbx_seq_one_letter_code
_entity_poly.pdbx_strand_id
1 'polypeptide(L)'
;MMYFLFTPDFAEYGKYTTGMNAEGAAFSIQSFSSKVIGALSSSAALLMLGLFGFISGSDAQTDLAKTGLWLLYSVIPAVGAVLQIVLLGLFYKLRDKDVFIMSQANHGEISIDEAEKQLAGRFIAYHSSTIETEE
;
A
#
# COMPACT_ATOMS: atom_id res chain seq x y z
N MET A 1 -7.64 -3.91 6.28
CA MET A 1 -7.61 -5.11 5.42
C MET A 1 -7.04 -4.82 4.02
N MET A 2 -7.43 -3.72 3.34
CA MET A 2 -6.98 -3.38 1.98
C MET A 2 -5.44 -3.27 1.80
N TYR A 3 -4.72 -2.81 2.83
CA TYR A 3 -3.26 -2.59 2.77
C TYR A 3 -2.44 -3.84 2.47
N PHE A 4 -2.91 -5.03 2.85
CA PHE A 4 -2.20 -6.29 2.62
C PHE A 4 -2.40 -6.87 1.22
N LEU A 5 -3.38 -6.37 0.46
CA LEU A 5 -3.66 -6.85 -0.91
C LEU A 5 -2.74 -6.18 -1.93
N PHE A 6 -2.36 -4.91 -1.72
CA PHE A 6 -1.52 -4.20 -2.68
C PHE A 6 -0.09 -4.72 -2.77
N THR A 7 0.49 -5.18 -1.65
CA THR A 7 1.89 -5.64 -1.63
C THR A 7 2.14 -6.87 -2.52
N PRO A 8 1.34 -7.95 -2.46
CA PRO A 8 1.48 -9.05 -3.40
C PRO A 8 1.19 -8.62 -4.85
N ASP A 9 0.21 -7.73 -5.10
CA ASP A 9 -0.07 -7.24 -6.46
C ASP A 9 1.13 -6.52 -7.10
N PHE A 10 1.85 -5.71 -6.32
CA PHE A 10 3.09 -5.08 -6.79
C PHE A 10 4.23 -6.08 -7.00
N ALA A 11 4.29 -7.13 -6.16
CA ALA A 11 5.31 -8.16 -6.30
C ALA A 11 5.09 -9.00 -7.56
N GLU A 12 3.84 -9.38 -7.85
CA GLU A 12 3.43 -10.07 -9.09
C GLU A 12 3.72 -9.23 -10.33
N TYR A 13 3.37 -7.94 -10.30
CA TYR A 13 3.70 -7.01 -11.37
C TYR A 13 5.22 -6.87 -11.58
N GLY A 14 5.99 -6.76 -10.49
CA GLY A 14 7.45 -6.67 -10.56
C GLY A 14 8.09 -7.92 -11.16
N LYS A 15 7.60 -9.10 -10.78
CA LYS A 15 8.03 -10.38 -11.35
C LYS A 15 7.68 -10.49 -12.83
N TYR A 16 6.46 -10.09 -13.23
CA TYR A 16 6.03 -10.11 -14.63
C TYR A 16 6.86 -9.16 -15.51
N THR A 17 7.20 -7.98 -15.00
CA THR A 17 7.95 -6.99 -15.79
C THR A 17 9.45 -7.25 -15.85
N THR A 18 10.06 -7.71 -14.75
CA THR A 18 11.53 -7.83 -14.62
C THR A 18 12.05 -9.26 -14.56
N GLY A 19 11.18 -10.25 -14.36
CA GLY A 19 11.56 -11.66 -14.16
C GLY A 19 12.20 -11.94 -12.79
N MET A 20 12.42 -10.93 -11.94
CA MET A 20 13.06 -11.07 -10.63
C MET A 20 12.04 -11.21 -9.50
N ASN A 21 12.25 -12.17 -8.61
CA ASN A 21 11.41 -12.36 -7.42
C ASN A 21 11.77 -11.33 -6.33
N ALA A 22 10.98 -10.26 -6.19
CA ALA A 22 11.18 -9.19 -5.22
C ALA A 22 10.17 -9.19 -4.05
N GLU A 23 9.42 -10.28 -3.87
CA GLU A 23 8.37 -10.43 -2.84
C GLU A 23 8.89 -10.13 -1.42
N GLY A 24 10.07 -10.65 -1.07
CA GLY A 24 10.67 -10.43 0.25
C GLY A 24 11.08 -8.98 0.51
N ALA A 25 11.57 -8.28 -0.51
CA ALA A 25 11.92 -6.87 -0.41
C ALA A 25 10.67 -5.99 -0.24
N ALA A 26 9.61 -6.27 -1.02
CA ALA A 26 8.34 -5.56 -0.92
C ALA A 26 7.70 -5.73 0.47
N PHE A 27 7.68 -6.96 1.00
CA PHE A 27 7.14 -7.23 2.34
C PHE A 27 7.97 -6.59 3.45
N SER A 28 9.30 -6.53 3.29
CA SER A 28 10.19 -5.88 4.26
C SER A 28 9.93 -4.37 4.33
N ILE A 29 9.81 -3.70 3.18
CA ILE A 29 9.48 -2.27 3.10
C ILE A 29 8.11 -2.00 3.71
N GLN A 30 7.12 -2.84 3.41
CA GLN A 30 5.79 -2.74 3.98
C GLN A 30 5.81 -2.84 5.51
N SER A 31 6.51 -3.84 6.04
CA SER A 31 6.61 -4.08 7.49
C SER A 31 7.37 -2.97 8.21
N PHE A 32 8.45 -2.47 7.60
CA PHE A 32 9.21 -1.33 8.11
C PHE A 32 8.34 -0.07 8.17
N SER A 33 7.63 0.24 7.08
CA SER A 33 6.76 1.42 7.00
C SER A 33 5.66 1.38 8.07
N SER A 34 5.04 0.21 8.28
CA SER A 34 4.04 0.03 9.34
C SER A 34 4.59 0.32 10.74
N LYS A 35 5.83 -0.09 11.03
CA LYS A 35 6.49 0.21 12.32
C LYS A 35 6.76 1.70 12.49
N VAL A 36 7.24 2.36 11.43
CA VAL A 36 7.49 3.81 11.43
C VAL A 36 6.18 4.56 11.67
N ILE A 37 5.12 4.27 10.90
CA ILE A 37 3.81 4.89 11.07
C ILE A 37 3.25 4.65 12.47
N GLY A 38 3.37 3.43 13.01
CA GLY A 38 2.94 3.10 14.37
C GLY A 38 3.71 3.89 15.44
N ALA A 39 5.02 4.06 15.27
CA ALA A 39 5.87 4.84 16.17
C ALA A 39 5.51 6.34 16.12
N LEU A 40 5.33 6.89 14.91
CA LEU A 40 4.90 8.28 14.74
C LEU A 40 3.50 8.54 15.32
N SER A 41 2.56 7.63 15.07
CA SER A 41 1.17 7.76 15.57
C SER A 41 1.11 7.71 17.09
N SER A 42 1.83 6.77 17.71
CA SER A 42 1.89 6.65 19.17
C SER A 42 2.62 7.83 19.81
N SER A 43 3.71 8.31 19.21
CA SER A 43 4.41 9.51 19.67
C SER A 43 3.53 10.77 19.57
N ALA A 44 2.83 10.96 18.45
CA ALA A 44 1.90 12.07 18.27
C ALA A 44 0.76 12.04 19.30
N ALA A 45 0.21 10.86 19.60
CA ALA A 45 -0.82 10.72 20.63
C ALA A 45 -0.29 11.10 22.03
N LEU A 46 0.94 10.71 22.38
CA LEU A 46 1.58 11.09 23.66
C LEU A 46 1.85 12.60 23.75
N LEU A 47 2.32 13.23 22.67
CA LEU A 47 2.51 14.67 22.62
C LEU A 47 1.19 15.43 22.79
N MET A 48 0.11 14.94 22.17
CA MET A 48 -1.22 15.52 22.32
C MET A 48 -1.74 15.39 23.75
N LEU A 49 -1.52 14.25 24.42
CA LEU A 49 -1.85 14.10 25.84
C LEU A 49 -1.13 15.15 26.72
N GLY A 50 0.16 15.41 26.44
CA GLY A 50 0.94 16.44 27.14
C GLY A 50 0.46 17.87 26.85
N LEU A 51 0.22 18.21 25.58
CA LEU A 51 -0.18 19.55 25.13
C LEU A 51 -1.58 19.96 25.62
N PHE A 52 -2.53 19.02 25.66
CA PHE A 52 -3.91 19.29 26.05
C PHE A 52 -4.13 19.16 27.57
N GLY A 53 -3.06 18.98 28.35
CA GLY A 53 -3.11 18.97 29.81
C GLY A 53 -3.86 17.76 30.38
N PHE A 54 -3.64 16.57 29.83
CA PHE A 54 -4.24 15.34 30.34
C PHE A 54 -3.84 15.11 31.80
N ILE A 55 -4.83 14.95 32.69
CA ILE A 55 -4.61 14.71 34.12
C ILE A 55 -4.89 13.23 34.39
N SER A 56 -3.84 12.43 34.57
CA SER A 56 -3.96 11.02 34.92
C SER A 56 -4.68 10.84 36.27
N GLY A 57 -5.74 10.03 36.29
CA GLY A 57 -6.45 9.67 37.54
C GLY A 57 -7.53 10.63 38.02
N SER A 58 -7.90 11.65 37.23
CA SER A 58 -9.05 12.51 37.52
C SER A 58 -10.35 11.93 36.94
N ASP A 59 -11.44 11.94 37.73
CA ASP A 59 -12.79 11.53 37.28
C ASP A 59 -13.35 12.46 36.18
N ALA A 60 -12.83 13.69 36.07
CA ALA A 60 -13.22 14.66 35.05
C ALA A 60 -11.99 15.20 34.30
N GLN A 61 -12.01 15.06 32.97
CA GLN A 61 -11.02 15.65 32.05
C GLN A 61 -11.52 17.01 31.53
N THR A 62 -10.60 17.90 31.18
CA THR A 62 -10.92 19.22 30.61
C THR A 62 -11.66 19.06 29.26
N ASP A 63 -12.57 19.99 28.97
CA ASP A 63 -13.33 19.96 27.71
C ASP A 63 -12.43 20.14 26.48
N LEU A 64 -11.30 20.82 26.66
CA LEU A 64 -10.24 20.96 25.65
C LEU A 64 -9.59 19.60 25.33
N ALA A 65 -9.24 18.80 26.34
CA ALA A 65 -8.65 17.47 26.16
C ALA A 65 -9.61 16.49 25.48
N LYS A 66 -10.90 16.52 25.86
CA LYS A 66 -11.94 15.68 25.20
C LYS A 66 -12.10 16.04 23.72
N THR A 67 -12.15 17.33 23.41
CA THR A 67 -12.31 17.81 22.02
C THR A 67 -11.07 17.48 21.18
N GLY A 68 -9.87 17.68 21.72
CA GLY A 68 -8.61 17.33 21.06
C GLY A 68 -8.51 15.83 20.75
N LEU A 69 -8.91 14.98 21.70
CA LEU A 69 -8.93 13.52 21.51
C LEU A 69 -9.94 13.11 20.43
N TRP A 70 -11.15 13.69 20.44
CA TRP A 70 -12.18 13.40 19.44
C TRP A 70 -11.73 13.77 18.03
N LEU A 71 -11.09 14.93 17.85
CA LEU A 71 -10.53 15.37 16.58
C LEU A 71 -9.40 14.44 16.10
N LEU A 72 -8.51 14.03 17.00
CA LEU A 72 -7.39 13.14 16.69
C LEU A 72 -7.84 11.76 16.23
N TYR A 73 -8.88 11.19 16.84
CA TYR A 73 -9.35 9.85 16.52
C TYR A 73 -10.44 9.79 15.44
N SER A 74 -11.20 10.88 15.23
CA SER A 74 -12.28 10.90 14.24
C SER A 74 -11.90 11.66 12.97
N VAL A 75 -11.46 12.92 13.11
CA VAL A 75 -11.30 13.82 11.96
C VAL A 75 -10.01 13.53 11.20
N ILE A 76 -8.89 13.36 11.91
CA ILE A 76 -7.60 13.09 11.26
C ILE A 76 -7.63 11.78 10.45
N PRO A 77 -8.14 10.64 10.97
CA PRO A 77 -8.29 9.42 10.19
C PRO A 77 -9.32 9.56 9.05
N ALA A 78 -10.41 10.31 9.25
CA ALA A 78 -11.41 10.53 8.19
C ALA A 78 -10.81 11.30 7.00
N VAL A 79 -10.07 12.38 7.26
CA VAL A 79 -9.37 13.13 6.21
C VAL A 79 -8.33 12.26 5.51
N GLY A 80 -7.58 11.47 6.27
CA GLY A 80 -6.62 10.51 5.73
C GLY A 80 -7.26 9.47 4.81
N ALA A 81 -8.43 8.93 5.20
CA ALA A 81 -9.17 7.96 4.39
C ALA A 81 -9.69 8.57 3.08
N VAL A 82 -10.25 9.79 3.13
CA VAL A 82 -10.70 10.50 1.92
C VAL A 82 -9.52 10.76 0.98
N LEU A 83 -8.39 11.25 1.52
CA LEU A 83 -7.19 11.48 0.73
C LEU A 83 -6.68 10.18 0.08
N GLN A 84 -6.67 9.07 0.82
CA GLN A 84 -6.28 7.76 0.29
C GLN A 84 -7.18 7.34 -0.87
N ILE A 85 -8.50 7.48 -0.74
CA ILE A 85 -9.45 7.11 -1.81
C ILE A 85 -9.23 7.96 -3.05
N VAL A 86 -9.02 9.28 -2.90
CA VAL A 86 -8.78 10.18 -4.03
C VAL A 86 -7.47 9.82 -4.74
N LEU A 87 -6.40 9.58 -3.99
CA LEU A 87 -5.10 9.23 -4.58
C LEU A 87 -5.15 7.89 -5.32
N LEU A 88 -5.76 6.86 -4.71
CA LEU A 88 -5.91 5.57 -5.36
C LEU A 88 -6.88 5.64 -6.56
N GLY A 89 -7.98 6.39 -6.45
CA GLY A 89 -8.96 6.53 -7.53
C GLY A 89 -8.42 7.24 -8.77
N LEU A 90 -7.52 8.21 -8.60
CA LEU A 90 -6.99 9.02 -9.71
C LEU A 90 -5.68 8.49 -10.29
N PHE A 91 -4.77 7.98 -9.46
CA PHE A 91 -3.40 7.65 -9.88
C PHE A 91 -3.11 6.15 -9.94
N TYR A 92 -4.00 5.28 -9.45
CA TYR A 92 -3.77 3.85 -9.44
C TYR A 92 -4.12 3.22 -10.79
N LYS A 93 -3.10 2.77 -11.52
CA LYS A 93 -3.23 2.19 -12.86
C LYS A 93 -3.39 0.66 -12.84
N LEU A 94 -3.14 -0.01 -11.71
CA LEU A 94 -3.22 -1.48 -11.65
C LEU A 94 -4.66 -1.90 -11.30
N ARG A 95 -5.20 -2.91 -11.99
CA ARG A 95 -6.54 -3.46 -11.70
C ARG A 95 -6.38 -4.94 -11.39
N ASP A 96 -7.25 -5.48 -10.53
CA ASP A 96 -7.22 -6.89 -10.13
C ASP A 96 -7.19 -7.85 -11.32
N LYS A 97 -7.92 -7.53 -12.39
CA LYS A 97 -7.92 -8.31 -13.64
C LYS A 97 -6.54 -8.39 -14.29
N ASP A 98 -5.82 -7.27 -14.29
CA ASP A 98 -4.50 -7.16 -14.90
C ASP A 98 -3.48 -7.97 -14.06
N VAL A 99 -3.56 -7.88 -12.72
CA VAL A 99 -2.73 -8.67 -11.78
C VAL A 99 -2.99 -10.16 -11.91
N PHE A 100 -4.25 -10.57 -12.06
CA PHE A 100 -4.62 -11.98 -12.25
C PHE A 100 -3.98 -12.57 -13.52
N ILE A 101 -4.00 -11.83 -14.62
CA ILE A 101 -3.35 -12.25 -15.87
C ILE A 101 -1.82 -12.36 -15.68
N MET A 102 -1.21 -11.38 -15.00
CA MET A 102 0.23 -11.40 -14.70
C MET A 102 0.62 -12.59 -13.80
N SER A 103 -0.20 -12.95 -12.82
CA SER A 103 0.04 -14.09 -11.94
C SER A 103 -0.03 -15.43 -12.71
N GLN A 104 -1.01 -15.59 -13.60
CA GLN A 104 -1.10 -16.78 -14.47
C GLN A 104 0.15 -16.91 -15.36
N ALA A 105 0.65 -15.79 -15.90
CA ALA A 105 1.89 -15.76 -16.68
C ALA A 105 3.12 -16.12 -15.82
N ASN A 106 3.21 -15.57 -14.61
CA ASN A 106 4.29 -15.85 -13.66
C ASN A 106 4.33 -17.32 -13.18
N HIS A 107 3.20 -18.02 -13.20
CA HIS A 107 3.09 -19.44 -12.86
C HIS A 107 3.22 -20.38 -14.07
N GLY A 108 3.35 -19.84 -15.29
CA GLY A 108 3.48 -20.63 -16.52
C GLY A 108 2.17 -21.27 -17.00
N GLU A 109 1.02 -20.80 -16.52
CA GLU A 109 -0.31 -21.25 -16.96
C GLU A 109 -0.68 -20.68 -18.33
N ILE A 110 -0.16 -19.49 -18.66
CA ILE A 110 -0.28 -18.82 -19.96
C ILE A 110 1.10 -18.33 -20.44
N SER A 111 1.28 -18.21 -21.76
CA SER A 111 2.52 -17.64 -22.29
C SER A 111 2.57 -16.12 -22.10
N ILE A 112 3.77 -15.54 -22.08
CA ILE A 112 3.96 -14.09 -21.96
C ILE A 112 3.27 -13.36 -23.12
N ASP A 113 3.37 -13.88 -24.34
CA ASP A 113 2.70 -13.32 -25.52
C ASP A 113 1.17 -13.33 -25.41
N GLU A 114 0.62 -14.38 -24.82
CA GLU A 114 -0.82 -14.49 -24.56
C GLU A 114 -1.25 -13.49 -23.49
N ALA A 115 -0.45 -13.34 -22.43
CA ALA A 115 -0.67 -12.35 -21.39
C ALA A 115 -0.61 -10.92 -21.95
N GLU A 116 0.36 -10.59 -22.80
CA GLU A 116 0.49 -9.26 -23.41
C GLU A 116 -0.69 -8.90 -24.31
N LYS A 117 -1.23 -9.88 -25.06
CA LYS A 117 -2.47 -9.72 -25.84
C LYS A 117 -3.66 -9.43 -24.93
N GLN A 118 -3.79 -10.16 -23.81
CA GLN A 118 -4.88 -9.96 -22.86
C GLN A 118 -4.75 -8.63 -22.07
N LEU A 119 -3.52 -8.17 -21.84
CA LEU A 119 -3.21 -6.89 -21.21
C LEU A 119 -3.25 -5.71 -22.20
N ALA A 120 -3.53 -5.97 -23.48
CA ALA A 120 -3.63 -4.98 -24.56
C ALA A 120 -2.44 -4.03 -24.65
N GLY A 121 -1.22 -4.53 -24.38
CA GLY A 121 0.02 -3.74 -24.40
C GLY A 121 0.12 -2.66 -23.31
N ARG A 122 -0.77 -2.68 -22.30
CA ARG A 122 -0.76 -1.67 -21.22
C ARG A 122 0.39 -1.88 -20.23
N PHE A 123 0.95 -3.09 -20.23
CA PHE A 123 2.07 -3.57 -19.43
C PHE A 123 2.91 -4.49 -20.31
N ILE A 124 4.25 -4.40 -20.22
CA ILE A 124 5.20 -5.11 -21.10
C ILE A 124 6.17 -5.90 -20.22
N ALA A 125 6.45 -7.15 -20.59
CA ALA A 125 7.42 -8.00 -19.91
C ALA A 125 8.82 -7.84 -20.53
N TYR A 126 9.70 -7.09 -19.87
CA TYR A 126 11.02 -6.78 -20.43
C TYR A 126 11.94 -7.99 -20.55
N HIS A 127 11.80 -8.98 -19.64
CA HIS A 127 12.64 -10.16 -19.64
C HIS A 127 12.40 -11.09 -20.85
N SER A 128 11.26 -10.96 -21.55
CA SER A 128 10.97 -11.72 -22.77
C SER A 128 11.71 -11.13 -23.98
N SER A 129 11.73 -9.80 -24.07
CA SER A 129 12.39 -9.06 -25.17
C SER A 129 13.92 -9.19 -25.22
N THR A 130 14.57 -9.48 -24.08
CA THR A 130 16.03 -9.71 -24.04
C THR A 130 16.45 -11.03 -24.69
N ILE A 131 15.56 -12.03 -24.75
CA ILE A 131 15.87 -13.33 -25.36
C ILE A 131 15.79 -13.24 -26.89
N GLU A 132 14.90 -12.41 -27.45
CA GLU A 132 14.77 -12.21 -28.90
C GLU A 132 15.88 -11.33 -29.51
N THR A 133 16.58 -10.51 -28.71
CA THR A 133 17.67 -9.65 -29.22
C THR A 133 19.04 -10.33 -29.24
N GLU A 134 19.15 -11.56 -28.72
CA GLU A 134 20.40 -12.33 -28.68
C GLU A 134 20.47 -13.45 -29.75
N GLU A 135 19.45 -13.61 -30.60
CA GLU A 135 19.50 -14.42 -31.85
C GLU A 135 19.74 -13.57 -33.10
#